data_AF-A0A251YRX3-F1
#
_entry.id   AF-A0A251YRX3-F1
#
_cell.length_a   1.000
_cell.length_b   1.000
_cell.length_c   1.000
_cell.angle_alpha   90.00
_cell.angle_beta   90.00
_cell.angle_gamma   90.00
#
_symmetry.space_group_name_H-M   'P 1'
#
loop_
_entity.id
_entity.type
_entity.pdbx_description
1 polymer ?
#
loop_
_entity_poly.entity_id
_entity_poly.type
_entity_poly.pdbx_seq_one_letter_code
_entity_poly.pdbx_strand_id
1 'polypeptide(L)'
;MSRTRRPRGRAHAALLVGLTVLLVGIGGTAGHALWASSTTTSANVQSATVAVTESGFDRLAGELTAQAPTRTAAVLVTNTGSTRAAWTGTMAAPTSSSNDQYFARNVRVVAWAASGSSCTASTPVGSDAATANWVVPPTLSGTLSAGASATWCVRTTATAFPTGSASVTATLTTALGSGSWTGRDTATARQTTPAPTVTGGFACTPQDGNWYVVVGWDTSVSSLESNYNVMVNGTRIATSQGYYGKASISGSEVPATLAPDGTVKVTVDLLDSQNRVVRQVASGTVVAFTQSGARSFRCS
;
A
#
# COMPACT_ATOMS: atom_id res chain seq x y z
N MET A 1 -90.87 78.26 -45.27
CA MET A 1 -90.15 77.31 -44.40
C MET A 1 -89.70 76.11 -45.23
N SER A 2 -88.40 75.83 -45.34
CA SER A 2 -87.89 74.45 -45.45
C SER A 2 -86.37 74.45 -45.22
N ARG A 3 -85.90 73.76 -44.18
CA ARG A 3 -84.48 73.60 -43.83
C ARG A 3 -84.00 72.23 -44.32
N THR A 4 -83.00 72.20 -45.20
CA THR A 4 -82.29 71.00 -45.62
C THR A 4 -81.12 70.69 -44.67
N ARG A 5 -81.18 69.55 -43.98
CA ARG A 5 -80.07 69.02 -43.16
C ARG A 5 -79.10 68.22 -44.03
N ARG A 6 -77.80 68.54 -43.96
CA ARG A 6 -76.70 67.75 -44.55
C ARG A 6 -76.29 66.58 -43.62
N PRO A 7 -76.05 65.37 -44.14
CA PRO A 7 -75.63 64.22 -43.33
C PRO A 7 -74.13 64.25 -43.06
N ARG A 8 -73.73 64.31 -41.78
CA ARG A 8 -72.33 64.38 -41.32
C ARG A 8 -71.78 63.04 -40.78
N GLY A 9 -72.44 61.92 -41.07
CA GLY A 9 -72.18 60.64 -40.38
C GLY A 9 -71.22 59.64 -41.04
N ARG A 10 -70.83 59.81 -42.32
CA ARG A 10 -70.11 58.75 -43.06
C ARG A 10 -68.58 58.87 -43.05
N ALA A 11 -68.03 60.06 -42.83
CA ALA A 11 -66.58 60.27 -42.84
C ALA A 11 -65.88 59.73 -41.57
N HIS A 12 -66.54 59.82 -40.41
CA HIS A 12 -65.96 59.36 -39.14
C HIS A 12 -65.88 57.82 -39.04
N ALA A 13 -66.84 57.10 -39.63
CA ALA A 13 -66.84 55.63 -39.63
C ALA A 13 -65.70 55.05 -40.49
N ALA A 14 -65.42 55.65 -41.66
CA ALA A 14 -64.35 55.19 -42.53
C ALA A 14 -62.96 55.39 -41.90
N LEU A 15 -62.77 56.48 -41.16
CA LEU A 15 -61.49 56.79 -40.53
C LEU A 15 -61.18 55.87 -39.34
N LEU A 16 -62.19 55.48 -38.57
CA LEU A 16 -62.04 54.52 -37.46
C LEU A 16 -61.72 53.11 -37.96
N VAL A 17 -62.34 52.66 -39.07
CA VAL A 17 -62.04 51.36 -39.68
C VAL A 17 -60.65 51.34 -40.31
N GLY A 18 -60.23 52.43 -40.96
CA GLY A 18 -58.87 52.55 -41.48
C GLY A 18 -57.81 52.49 -40.37
N LEU A 19 -58.07 53.14 -39.23
CA LEU A 19 -57.15 53.15 -38.09
C LEU A 19 -57.03 51.77 -37.43
N THR A 20 -58.14 51.04 -37.23
CA THR A 20 -58.09 49.70 -36.63
C THR A 20 -57.40 48.68 -37.54
N VAL A 21 -57.62 48.73 -38.85
CA VAL A 21 -56.91 47.86 -39.81
C VAL A 21 -55.41 48.16 -39.83
N LEU A 22 -55.02 49.43 -39.74
CA LEU A 22 -53.61 49.83 -39.66
C LEU A 22 -52.94 49.35 -38.36
N LEU A 23 -53.60 49.52 -37.21
CA LEU A 23 -53.05 49.04 -35.92
C LEU A 23 -52.92 47.51 -35.86
N VAL A 24 -53.88 46.77 -36.41
CA VAL A 24 -53.81 45.30 -36.47
C VAL A 24 -52.75 44.82 -37.46
N GLY A 25 -52.58 45.52 -38.59
CA GLY A 25 -51.54 45.23 -39.59
C GLY A 25 -50.11 45.46 -39.08
N ILE A 26 -49.90 46.50 -38.27
CA ILE A 26 -48.58 46.79 -37.66
C ILE A 26 -48.29 45.85 -36.48
N GLY A 27 -49.31 45.43 -35.72
CA GLY A 27 -49.15 44.46 -34.63
C GLY A 27 -48.87 43.01 -35.08
N GLY A 28 -49.40 42.61 -36.25
CA GLY A 28 -49.25 41.24 -36.78
C GLY A 28 -47.82 40.92 -37.24
N THR A 29 -47.08 41.89 -37.77
CA THR A 29 -45.70 41.66 -38.27
C THR A 29 -44.67 41.55 -37.15
N ALA A 30 -44.88 42.26 -36.03
CA ALA A 30 -44.02 42.15 -34.85
C ALA A 30 -44.17 40.77 -34.16
N GLY A 31 -45.38 40.19 -34.16
CA GLY A 31 -45.61 38.84 -33.65
C GLY A 31 -44.91 37.76 -34.47
N HIS A 32 -44.99 37.82 -35.81
CA HIS A 32 -44.35 36.82 -36.69
C HIS A 32 -42.82 36.89 -36.68
N ALA A 33 -42.21 38.07 -36.47
CA ALA A 33 -40.77 38.19 -36.32
C ALA A 33 -40.27 37.54 -35.02
N LEU A 34 -41.07 37.54 -33.95
CA LEU A 34 -40.71 36.93 -32.67
C LEU A 34 -40.75 35.39 -32.73
N TRP A 35 -41.71 34.81 -33.47
CA TRP A 35 -41.77 33.36 -33.67
C TRP A 35 -40.73 32.83 -34.65
N ALA A 36 -40.28 33.64 -35.62
CA ALA A 36 -39.25 33.26 -36.59
C ALA A 36 -37.80 33.49 -36.10
N SER A 37 -37.60 34.18 -34.97
CA SER A 37 -36.28 34.45 -34.38
C SER A 37 -35.88 33.49 -33.27
N SER A 38 -36.55 32.34 -33.14
CA SER A 38 -36.04 31.21 -32.37
C SER A 38 -34.84 30.58 -33.10
N THR A 39 -33.67 31.19 -32.98
CA THR A 39 -32.41 30.52 -33.32
C THR A 39 -32.25 29.34 -32.38
N THR A 40 -32.43 28.13 -32.90
CA THR A 40 -32.02 26.90 -32.23
C THR A 40 -30.50 26.87 -32.16
N THR A 41 -29.93 27.40 -31.09
CA THR A 41 -28.53 27.18 -30.75
C THR A 41 -28.39 25.76 -30.23
N SER A 42 -27.75 24.90 -31.01
CA SER A 42 -27.30 23.58 -30.53
C SER A 42 -26.20 23.80 -29.48
N ALA A 43 -26.57 23.87 -28.21
CA ALA A 43 -25.60 23.78 -27.13
C ALA A 43 -25.21 22.32 -26.94
N ASN A 44 -23.99 21.96 -27.28
CA ASN A 44 -23.42 20.67 -26.90
C ASN A 44 -23.07 20.74 -25.40
N VAL A 45 -23.95 20.22 -24.55
CA VAL A 45 -23.62 20.03 -23.12
C VAL A 45 -22.82 18.74 -23.02
N GLN A 46 -21.50 18.85 -23.08
CA GLN A 46 -20.64 17.72 -22.72
C GLN A 46 -20.66 17.57 -21.20
N SER A 47 -21.08 16.41 -20.71
CA SER A 47 -21.02 16.10 -19.28
C SER A 47 -19.58 16.17 -18.79
N ALA A 48 -19.36 16.88 -17.69
CA ALA A 48 -18.08 16.86 -16.99
C ALA A 48 -17.78 15.41 -16.53
N THR A 49 -16.56 14.95 -16.78
CA THR A 49 -16.09 13.64 -16.31
C THR A 49 -15.00 13.84 -15.26
N VAL A 50 -15.01 12.98 -14.25
CA VAL A 50 -13.97 12.91 -13.21
C VAL A 50 -13.41 11.51 -13.25
N ALA A 51 -12.17 11.39 -13.72
CA ALA A 51 -11.48 10.12 -13.84
C ALA A 51 -10.00 10.33 -13.53
N VAL A 52 -9.39 9.36 -12.87
CA VAL A 52 -7.99 9.38 -12.48
C VAL A 52 -7.39 8.01 -12.75
N THR A 53 -6.14 8.00 -13.15
CA THR A 53 -5.34 6.78 -13.27
C THR A 53 -4.04 6.97 -12.51
N GLU A 54 -3.55 5.91 -11.89
CA GLU A 54 -2.25 5.85 -11.23
C GLU A 54 -1.37 4.75 -11.82
N SER A 55 -0.06 4.97 -11.83
CA SER A 55 0.89 3.96 -12.29
C SER A 55 2.22 4.07 -11.55
N GLY A 56 2.96 2.97 -11.52
CA GLY A 56 4.32 2.91 -10.99
C GLY A 56 4.44 2.62 -9.49
N PHE A 57 3.34 2.63 -8.73
CA PHE A 57 3.35 2.24 -7.32
C PHE A 57 3.78 0.77 -7.13
N ASP A 58 3.39 -0.10 -8.05
CA ASP A 58 3.79 -1.51 -8.12
C ASP A 58 5.32 -1.71 -8.14
N ARG A 59 6.08 -0.73 -8.65
CA ARG A 59 7.55 -0.77 -8.69
C ARG A 59 8.19 -0.68 -7.32
N LEU A 60 7.42 -0.32 -6.29
CA LEU A 60 7.86 -0.36 -4.89
C LEU A 60 7.94 -1.80 -4.34
N ALA A 61 7.35 -2.77 -5.05
CA ALA A 61 7.34 -4.17 -4.67
C ALA A 61 8.74 -4.80 -4.68
N GLY A 62 8.86 -5.88 -3.91
CA GLY A 62 10.02 -6.75 -3.86
C GLY A 62 10.66 -6.84 -2.47
N GLU A 63 11.84 -7.44 -2.42
CA GLU A 63 12.53 -7.73 -1.18
C GLU A 63 13.32 -6.53 -0.64
N LEU A 64 13.27 -6.34 0.67
CA LEU A 64 14.14 -5.49 1.47
C LEU A 64 15.03 -6.37 2.34
N THR A 65 16.34 -6.18 2.25
CA THR A 65 17.35 -6.90 3.03
C THR A 65 18.28 -5.90 3.71
N ALA A 66 19.10 -6.36 4.66
CA ALA A 66 20.10 -5.50 5.29
C ALA A 66 21.10 -4.92 4.27
N GLN A 67 21.40 -5.65 3.19
CA GLN A 67 22.29 -5.24 2.11
C GLN A 67 21.61 -4.32 1.08
N ALA A 68 20.29 -4.44 0.92
CA ALA A 68 19.48 -3.61 0.04
C ALA A 68 18.19 -3.14 0.76
N PRO A 69 18.31 -2.23 1.75
CA PRO A 69 17.20 -1.88 2.64
C PRO A 69 16.24 -0.86 2.05
N THR A 70 16.51 -0.36 0.85
CA THR A 70 15.75 0.76 0.25
C THR A 70 15.18 0.40 -1.11
N ARG A 71 13.92 0.79 -1.34
CA ARG A 71 13.29 0.84 -2.68
C ARG A 71 12.74 2.23 -2.93
N THR A 72 12.80 2.68 -4.18
CA THR A 72 12.21 3.95 -4.62
C THR A 72 11.39 3.70 -5.88
N ALA A 73 10.19 4.26 -5.93
CA ALA A 73 9.28 4.20 -7.06
C ALA A 73 8.80 5.60 -7.45
N ALA A 74 8.57 5.80 -8.74
CA ALA A 74 7.83 6.96 -9.26
C ALA A 74 6.36 6.58 -9.36
N VAL A 75 5.49 7.34 -8.72
CA VAL A 75 4.04 7.23 -8.80
C VAL A 75 3.54 8.36 -9.69
N LEU A 76 2.95 8.01 -10.83
CA LEU A 76 2.36 8.96 -11.75
C LEU A 76 0.84 8.97 -11.56
N VAL A 77 0.28 10.11 -11.19
CA VAL A 77 -1.17 10.32 -11.07
C VAL A 77 -1.62 11.21 -12.21
N THR A 78 -2.56 10.73 -13.03
CA THR A 78 -3.05 11.43 -14.22
C THR A 78 -4.55 11.67 -14.11
N ASN A 79 -4.98 12.91 -14.33
CA ASN A 79 -6.39 13.24 -14.48
C ASN A 79 -6.84 12.94 -15.91
N THR A 80 -7.57 11.86 -16.09
CA THR A 80 -8.15 11.43 -17.38
C THR A 80 -9.56 11.96 -17.61
N GLY A 81 -10.10 12.75 -16.66
CA GLY A 81 -11.36 13.45 -16.79
C GLY A 81 -11.25 14.78 -17.54
N SER A 82 -12.39 15.49 -17.66
CA SER A 82 -12.50 16.75 -18.39
C SER A 82 -12.46 18.01 -17.52
N THR A 83 -12.30 17.86 -16.20
CA THR A 83 -12.34 18.99 -15.24
C THR A 83 -11.10 19.05 -14.36
N ARG A 84 -10.70 20.26 -13.98
CA ARG A 84 -9.67 20.47 -12.97
C ARG A 84 -10.24 20.12 -11.59
N ALA A 85 -9.56 19.24 -10.85
CA ALA A 85 -10.00 18.82 -9.54
C ALA A 85 -8.82 18.55 -8.59
N ALA A 86 -9.09 18.68 -7.29
CA ALA A 86 -8.18 18.21 -6.26
C ALA A 86 -8.19 16.67 -6.22
N TRP A 87 -7.06 16.09 -5.84
CA TRP A 87 -6.92 14.65 -5.66
C TRP A 87 -6.21 14.33 -4.36
N THR A 88 -6.47 13.12 -3.84
CA THR A 88 -5.81 12.55 -2.67
C THR A 88 -5.43 11.10 -2.94
N GLY A 89 -4.23 10.70 -2.51
CA GLY A 89 -3.76 9.32 -2.52
C GLY A 89 -3.61 8.83 -1.08
N THR A 90 -4.39 7.82 -0.70
CA THR A 90 -4.32 7.19 0.62
C THR A 90 -3.61 5.85 0.53
N MET A 91 -2.64 5.63 1.40
CA MET A 91 -1.91 4.37 1.48
C MET A 91 -2.36 3.57 2.70
N ALA A 92 -2.54 2.26 2.51
CA ALA A 92 -2.87 1.31 3.58
C ALA A 92 -2.02 0.05 3.44
N ALA A 93 -1.60 -0.52 4.57
CA ALA A 93 -0.72 -1.69 4.62
C ALA A 93 -1.15 -2.62 5.77
N PRO A 94 -2.21 -3.43 5.56
CA PRO A 94 -2.68 -4.35 6.59
C PRO A 94 -1.60 -5.40 6.91
N THR A 95 -1.55 -5.81 8.18
CA THR A 95 -0.57 -6.79 8.68
C THR A 95 -1.29 -7.91 9.44
N SER A 96 -0.83 -9.15 9.26
CA SER A 96 -1.48 -10.35 9.81
C SER A 96 -0.68 -11.02 10.91
N SER A 97 0.64 -10.95 10.87
CA SER A 97 1.52 -11.58 11.87
C SER A 97 2.32 -10.56 12.67
N SER A 98 2.87 -10.98 13.81
CA SER A 98 3.77 -10.15 14.61
C SER A 98 5.02 -9.72 13.82
N ASN A 99 5.54 -10.58 12.94
CA ASN A 99 6.66 -10.26 12.07
C ASN A 99 6.28 -9.19 11.03
N ASP A 100 5.08 -9.29 10.43
CA ASP A 100 4.58 -8.27 9.50
C ASP A 100 4.37 -6.92 10.20
N GLN A 101 3.80 -6.93 11.41
CA GLN A 101 3.63 -5.72 12.22
C GLN A 101 4.96 -5.07 12.60
N TYR A 102 5.94 -5.88 13.01
CA TYR A 102 7.29 -5.42 13.30
C TYR A 102 7.93 -4.81 12.05
N PHE A 103 7.83 -5.50 10.92
CA PHE A 103 8.38 -5.03 9.64
C PHE A 103 7.70 -3.72 9.20
N ALA A 104 6.37 -3.63 9.23
CA ALA A 104 5.62 -2.43 8.88
C ALA A 104 5.99 -1.20 9.73
N ARG A 105 6.23 -1.38 11.03
CA ARG A 105 6.69 -0.31 11.93
C ARG A 105 8.10 0.19 11.60
N ASN A 106 8.95 -0.72 11.12
CA ASN A 106 10.37 -0.47 10.87
C ASN A 106 10.71 -0.21 9.40
N VAL A 107 9.71 -0.10 8.52
CA VAL A 107 9.89 0.42 7.16
C VAL A 107 9.44 1.87 7.14
N ARG A 108 10.41 2.79 7.06
CA ARG A 108 10.17 4.21 6.89
C ARG A 108 9.69 4.46 5.46
N VAL A 109 8.57 5.16 5.32
CA VAL A 109 7.98 5.58 4.04
C VAL A 109 8.14 7.09 3.91
N VAL A 110 8.74 7.54 2.82
CA VAL A 110 8.92 8.96 2.48
C VAL A 110 8.28 9.20 1.14
N ALA A 111 7.39 10.18 1.06
CA ALA A 111 6.75 10.57 -0.19
C ALA A 111 6.91 12.07 -0.44
N TRP A 112 7.29 12.44 -1.66
CA TRP A 112 7.45 13.85 -2.05
C TRP A 112 7.12 14.06 -3.52
N ALA A 113 6.62 15.26 -3.85
CA ALA A 113 6.40 15.66 -5.22
C ALA A 113 7.75 15.83 -5.95
N ALA A 114 7.80 15.39 -7.21
CA ALA A 114 9.00 15.51 -8.04
C ALA A 114 8.71 16.35 -9.29
N SER A 115 9.61 17.29 -9.59
CA SER A 115 9.63 18.08 -10.82
C SER A 115 10.26 17.28 -11.98
N GLY A 116 9.71 16.12 -12.29
CA GLY A 116 10.21 15.25 -13.36
C GLY A 116 9.61 13.85 -13.33
N SER A 117 9.92 13.03 -14.34
CA SER A 117 9.39 11.67 -14.50
C SER A 117 10.25 10.58 -13.84
N SER A 118 11.39 10.91 -13.23
CA SER A 118 12.31 9.91 -12.68
C SER A 118 12.47 10.03 -11.16
N CYS A 119 12.10 8.96 -10.46
CA CYS A 119 12.40 8.75 -9.06
C CYS A 119 13.42 7.62 -8.97
N THR A 120 14.65 7.95 -8.62
CA THR A 120 15.74 6.99 -8.42
C THR A 120 16.16 6.98 -6.95
N ALA A 121 17.04 6.05 -6.59
CA ALA A 121 17.63 6.01 -5.26
C ALA A 121 18.43 7.29 -4.92
N SER A 122 18.94 8.00 -5.92
CA SER A 122 19.70 9.25 -5.75
C SER A 122 18.84 10.51 -5.84
N THR A 123 17.57 10.42 -6.25
CA THR A 123 16.68 11.59 -6.29
C THR A 123 16.63 12.23 -4.89
N PRO A 124 16.97 13.52 -4.75
CA PRO A 124 16.90 14.22 -3.47
C PRO A 124 15.47 14.23 -2.94
N VAL A 125 15.34 14.05 -1.63
CA VAL A 125 14.05 14.19 -0.94
C VAL A 125 13.73 15.69 -0.85
N GLY A 126 12.57 16.09 -1.36
CA GLY A 126 12.12 17.49 -1.29
C GLY A 126 11.88 17.96 0.15
N SER A 127 11.92 19.27 0.39
CA SER A 127 11.63 19.87 1.70
C SER A 127 10.23 19.53 2.21
N ASP A 128 9.27 19.36 1.29
CA ASP A 128 7.86 19.13 1.58
C ASP A 128 7.52 17.63 1.66
N ALA A 129 8.54 16.79 1.90
CA ALA A 129 8.36 15.36 1.98
C ALA A 129 7.57 14.93 3.22
N ALA A 130 6.51 14.16 3.00
CA ALA A 130 5.81 13.47 4.05
C ALA A 130 6.59 12.21 4.47
N THR A 131 6.89 12.07 5.76
CA THR A 131 7.63 10.92 6.31
C THR A 131 6.77 10.20 7.34
N ALA A 132 6.63 8.88 7.20
CA ALA A 132 6.01 8.02 8.20
C ALA A 132 6.49 6.55 8.07
N ASN A 133 5.65 5.58 8.39
CA ASN A 133 5.91 4.14 8.21
C ASN A 133 4.65 3.42 7.70
N TRP A 134 4.71 2.11 7.45
CA TRP A 134 3.54 1.39 6.92
C TRP A 134 2.36 1.28 7.91
N VAL A 135 2.56 1.53 9.21
CA VAL A 135 1.45 1.55 10.18
C VAL A 135 0.59 2.81 10.04
N VAL A 136 1.23 3.96 9.76
CA VAL A 136 0.54 5.22 9.50
C VAL A 136 1.15 5.84 8.25
N PRO A 137 0.84 5.32 7.05
CA PRO A 137 1.48 5.80 5.82
C PRO A 137 1.20 7.28 5.55
N PRO A 138 2.11 8.00 4.86
CA PRO A 138 1.82 9.37 4.45
C PRO A 138 0.65 9.42 3.46
N THR A 139 0.01 10.57 3.35
CA THR A 139 -0.99 10.83 2.31
C THR A 139 -0.38 11.69 1.21
N LEU A 140 -0.80 11.44 -0.03
CA LEU A 140 -0.43 12.24 -1.19
C LEU A 140 -1.60 13.15 -1.53
N SER A 141 -1.33 14.36 -2.03
CA SER A 141 -2.42 15.24 -2.48
C SER A 141 -1.93 16.27 -3.47
N GLY A 142 -2.87 16.83 -4.22
CA GLY A 142 -2.55 17.92 -5.15
C GLY A 142 -3.79 18.38 -5.92
N THR A 143 -3.55 19.11 -7.00
CA THR A 143 -4.60 19.53 -7.95
C THR A 143 -4.12 19.29 -9.36
N LEU A 144 -4.97 18.69 -10.20
CA LEU A 144 -4.66 18.35 -11.58
C LEU A 144 -5.68 18.96 -12.52
N SER A 145 -5.22 19.70 -13.52
CA SER A 145 -6.03 20.08 -14.67
C SER A 145 -6.37 18.85 -15.52
N ALA A 146 -7.39 18.94 -16.38
CA ALA A 146 -7.74 17.87 -17.31
C ALA A 146 -6.51 17.49 -18.16
N GLY A 147 -6.21 16.19 -18.27
CA GLY A 147 -5.06 15.64 -18.99
C GLY A 147 -3.69 15.87 -18.31
N ALA A 148 -3.63 16.60 -17.19
CA ALA A 148 -2.39 16.84 -16.47
C ALA A 148 -2.00 15.63 -15.62
N SER A 149 -0.70 15.48 -15.37
CA SER A 149 -0.15 14.45 -14.48
C SER A 149 0.74 15.07 -13.41
N ALA A 150 0.81 14.42 -12.25
CA ALA A 150 1.75 14.72 -11.18
C ALA A 150 2.59 13.49 -10.89
N THR A 151 3.90 13.69 -10.74
CA THR A 151 4.83 12.64 -10.33
C THR A 151 5.15 12.80 -8.84
N TRP A 152 5.01 11.70 -8.12
CA TRP A 152 5.43 11.57 -6.73
C TRP A 152 6.52 10.51 -6.62
N CYS A 153 7.57 10.80 -5.87
CA CYS A 153 8.52 9.79 -5.47
C CYS A 153 8.10 9.19 -4.14
N VAL A 154 8.05 7.86 -4.07
CA VAL A 154 7.85 7.12 -2.84
C VAL A 154 9.09 6.29 -2.58
N ARG A 155 9.74 6.51 -1.44
CA ARG A 155 10.91 5.77 -0.99
C ARG A 155 10.59 5.05 0.31
N THR A 156 10.84 3.76 0.32
CA THR A 156 10.77 2.92 1.52
C THR A 156 12.17 2.54 1.95
N THR A 157 12.47 2.66 3.23
CA THR A 157 13.74 2.23 3.82
C THR A 157 13.46 1.40 5.08
N ALA A 158 13.83 0.12 5.07
CA ALA A 158 13.81 -0.73 6.25
C ALA A 158 14.96 -0.34 7.20
N THR A 159 14.62 0.01 8.44
CA THR A 159 15.60 0.38 9.49
C THR A 159 15.87 -0.76 10.45
N ALA A 160 15.01 -1.77 10.49
CA ALA A 160 15.20 -3.01 11.24
C ALA A 160 14.46 -4.17 10.56
N PHE A 161 14.89 -5.40 10.83
CA PHE A 161 14.34 -6.62 10.23
C PHE A 161 13.85 -7.59 11.32
N PRO A 162 12.75 -8.31 11.08
CA PRO A 162 12.25 -9.32 12.00
C PRO A 162 13.18 -10.56 12.04
N THR A 163 13.00 -11.39 13.07
CA THR A 163 13.78 -12.64 13.26
C THR A 163 13.32 -13.79 12.36
N GLY A 164 12.15 -13.66 11.74
CA GLY A 164 11.67 -14.55 10.69
C GLY A 164 11.28 -13.76 9.44
N SER A 165 10.80 -14.44 8.40
CA SER A 165 10.29 -13.76 7.21
C SER A 165 9.08 -12.89 7.54
N ALA A 166 8.91 -11.79 6.82
CA ALA A 166 7.74 -10.93 6.90
C ALA A 166 7.34 -10.39 5.53
N SER A 167 6.08 -9.97 5.40
CA SER A 167 5.60 -9.27 4.22
C SER A 167 4.56 -8.21 4.54
N VAL A 168 4.57 -7.13 3.77
CA VAL A 168 3.61 -6.05 3.83
C VAL A 168 3.11 -5.78 2.41
N THR A 169 1.80 -5.89 2.20
CA THR A 169 1.16 -5.48 0.94
C THR A 169 0.58 -4.10 1.15
N ALA A 170 1.22 -3.09 0.57
CA ALA A 170 0.72 -1.74 0.55
C ALA A 170 -0.26 -1.57 -0.62
N THR A 171 -1.34 -0.84 -0.37
CA THR A 171 -2.34 -0.43 -1.36
C THR A 171 -2.37 1.09 -1.39
N LEU A 172 -2.18 1.69 -2.56
CA LEU A 172 -2.44 3.09 -2.81
C LEU A 172 -3.84 3.19 -3.43
N THR A 173 -4.68 4.05 -2.88
CA THR A 173 -5.98 4.40 -3.47
C THR A 173 -5.97 5.88 -3.78
N THR A 174 -6.02 6.22 -5.06
CA THR A 174 -6.12 7.61 -5.51
C THR A 174 -7.57 7.96 -5.80
N ALA A 175 -8.02 9.08 -5.27
CA ALA A 175 -9.32 9.68 -5.55
C ALA A 175 -9.14 11.09 -6.10
N LEU A 176 -9.85 11.41 -7.20
CA LEU A 176 -9.92 12.74 -7.79
C LEU A 176 -11.36 13.25 -7.70
N GLY A 177 -11.54 14.51 -7.31
CA GLY A 177 -12.86 15.13 -7.15
C GLY A 177 -13.32 15.22 -5.69
N SER A 178 -14.56 15.65 -5.48
CA SER A 178 -15.15 15.80 -4.15
C SER A 178 -16.65 15.46 -4.17
N GLY A 179 -17.18 15.04 -3.02
CA GLY A 179 -18.59 14.68 -2.87
C GLY A 179 -18.96 13.42 -3.66
N SER A 180 -20.06 13.48 -4.41
CA SER A 180 -20.59 12.35 -5.20
C SER A 180 -19.89 12.14 -6.55
N TRP A 181 -19.05 13.08 -6.99
CA TRP A 181 -18.32 13.01 -8.25
C TRP A 181 -16.84 12.73 -7.98
N THR A 182 -16.50 11.45 -7.81
CA THR A 182 -15.12 11.02 -7.58
C THR A 182 -14.69 9.94 -8.56
N GLY A 183 -13.59 10.17 -9.27
CA GLY A 183 -12.86 9.12 -9.97
C GLY A 183 -11.93 8.42 -8.97
N ARG A 184 -11.73 7.10 -9.13
CA ARG A 184 -10.83 6.32 -8.27
C ARG A 184 -9.98 5.37 -9.08
N ASP A 185 -8.75 5.19 -8.64
CA ASP A 185 -7.86 4.12 -9.10
C ASP A 185 -7.11 3.51 -7.92
N THR A 186 -6.58 2.31 -8.08
CA THR A 186 -5.90 1.58 -7.00
C THR A 186 -4.80 0.66 -7.53
N ALA A 187 -3.63 0.76 -6.92
CA ALA A 187 -2.46 -0.07 -7.17
C ALA A 187 -1.94 -0.68 -5.88
N THR A 188 -1.21 -1.78 -6.01
CA THR A 188 -0.63 -2.50 -4.87
C THR A 188 0.85 -2.75 -5.07
N ALA A 189 1.58 -2.78 -3.96
CA ALA A 189 2.99 -3.12 -3.92
C ALA A 189 3.26 -4.03 -2.72
N ARG A 190 3.77 -5.24 -2.99
CA ARG A 190 4.14 -6.19 -1.95
C ARG A 190 5.62 -6.10 -1.64
N GLN A 191 5.94 -5.69 -0.41
CA GLN A 191 7.28 -5.72 0.12
C GLN A 191 7.48 -6.95 1.00
N THR A 192 8.65 -7.56 0.89
CA THR A 192 9.00 -8.77 1.66
C THR A 192 10.36 -8.59 2.30
N THR A 193 10.61 -9.35 3.35
CA THR A 193 11.95 -9.56 3.87
C THR A 193 12.13 -11.04 4.20
N PRO A 194 13.25 -11.66 3.80
CA PRO A 194 13.45 -13.07 4.04
C PRO A 194 13.72 -13.30 5.53
N ALA A 195 13.60 -14.55 5.97
CA ALA A 195 14.17 -14.92 7.25
C ALA A 195 15.69 -14.69 7.21
N PRO A 196 16.33 -14.26 8.31
CA PRO A 196 17.78 -14.13 8.36
C PRO A 196 18.46 -15.44 7.93
N THR A 197 19.44 -15.35 7.02
CA THR A 197 20.23 -16.51 6.63
C THR A 197 20.99 -17.04 7.83
N VAL A 198 20.80 -18.32 8.12
CA VAL A 198 21.42 -19.01 9.23
C VAL A 198 22.80 -19.52 8.78
N THR A 199 23.88 -18.84 9.20
CA THR A 199 25.24 -19.09 8.69
C THR A 199 26.11 -19.96 9.58
N GLY A 200 25.67 -20.30 10.79
CA GLY A 200 26.48 -21.02 11.77
C GLY A 200 26.57 -22.53 11.54
N GLY A 201 26.03 -23.08 10.45
CA GLY A 201 26.01 -24.53 10.26
C GLY A 201 25.22 -25.31 11.33
N PHE A 202 24.80 -26.52 11.02
CA PHE A 202 24.12 -27.38 11.98
C PHE A 202 24.66 -28.79 11.84
N ALA A 203 25.29 -29.29 12.89
CA ALA A 203 25.74 -30.66 12.99
C ALA A 203 24.85 -31.40 13.99
N CYS A 204 24.56 -32.66 13.72
CA CYS A 204 23.88 -33.55 14.65
C CYS A 204 24.67 -34.85 14.71
N THR A 205 24.93 -35.34 15.93
CA THR A 205 25.58 -36.64 16.15
C THR A 205 24.73 -37.46 17.13
N PRO A 206 24.25 -38.66 16.75
CA PRO A 206 23.56 -39.53 17.69
C PRO A 206 24.56 -40.07 18.73
N GLN A 207 24.07 -40.23 19.96
CA GLN A 207 24.86 -40.78 21.06
C GLN A 207 24.13 -41.95 21.70
N ASP A 208 24.90 -42.85 22.30
CA ASP A 208 24.41 -43.97 23.11
C ASP A 208 23.25 -44.73 22.43
N GLY A 209 23.41 -45.14 21.17
CA GLY A 209 22.36 -45.90 20.47
C GLY A 209 21.04 -45.15 20.28
N ASN A 210 21.10 -43.83 20.06
CA ASN A 210 19.99 -42.89 19.85
C ASN A 210 19.18 -42.54 21.11
N TRP A 211 19.72 -42.74 22.32
CA TRP A 211 19.08 -42.23 23.54
C TRP A 211 19.01 -40.70 23.57
N TYR A 212 20.01 -40.03 22.98
CA TYR A 212 20.02 -38.59 22.76
C TYR A 212 20.87 -38.26 21.53
N VAL A 213 20.77 -37.01 21.08
CA VAL A 213 21.66 -36.44 20.06
C VAL A 213 22.42 -35.26 20.64
N VAL A 214 23.62 -35.04 20.14
CA VAL A 214 24.36 -33.79 20.37
C VAL A 214 24.26 -32.95 19.10
N VAL A 215 23.69 -31.76 19.22
CA VAL A 215 23.66 -30.77 18.15
C VAL A 215 24.83 -29.82 18.32
N GLY A 216 25.48 -29.46 17.22
CA GLY A 216 26.61 -28.56 17.15
C GLY A 216 26.39 -27.44 16.15
N TRP A 217 27.02 -26.29 16.41
CA TRP A 217 27.01 -25.12 15.53
C TRP A 217 28.36 -24.41 15.57
N ASP A 218 28.65 -23.69 14.50
CA ASP A 218 29.80 -22.81 14.37
C ASP A 218 29.64 -21.61 15.30
N THR A 219 30.64 -21.44 16.16
CA THR A 219 30.72 -20.37 17.15
C THR A 219 31.54 -19.18 16.64
N SER A 220 32.24 -19.32 15.50
CA SER A 220 33.06 -18.25 14.90
C SER A 220 32.24 -17.02 14.48
N VAL A 221 30.91 -17.16 14.42
CA VAL A 221 29.96 -16.10 14.09
C VAL A 221 29.67 -15.14 15.25
N SER A 222 30.22 -15.36 16.45
CA SER A 222 30.04 -14.48 17.62
C SER A 222 31.26 -14.42 18.53
N SER A 223 31.21 -13.53 19.54
CA SER A 223 32.23 -13.48 20.60
C SER A 223 32.17 -14.72 21.50
N LEU A 224 33.30 -15.10 22.08
CA LEU A 224 33.41 -16.23 23.03
C LEU A 224 32.58 -16.01 24.31
N GLU A 225 32.26 -14.76 24.65
CA GLU A 225 31.44 -14.38 25.80
C GLU A 225 29.92 -14.43 25.52
N SER A 226 29.53 -14.67 24.27
CA SER A 226 28.12 -14.78 23.90
C SER A 226 27.45 -16.00 24.54
N ASN A 227 26.13 -16.00 24.66
CA ASN A 227 25.35 -17.19 25.01
C ASN A 227 24.44 -17.58 23.86
N TYR A 228 24.05 -18.85 23.82
CA TYR A 228 23.14 -19.39 22.82
C TYR A 228 21.96 -20.07 23.49
N ASN A 229 20.74 -19.78 23.05
CA ASN A 229 19.57 -20.60 23.37
C ASN A 229 19.47 -21.75 22.38
N VAL A 230 19.24 -22.96 22.89
CA VAL A 230 18.87 -24.11 22.07
C VAL A 230 17.37 -24.32 22.23
N MET A 231 16.68 -24.23 21.10
CA MET A 231 15.23 -24.22 21.03
C MET A 231 14.74 -25.46 20.28
N VAL A 232 13.72 -26.10 20.82
CA VAL A 232 13.00 -27.22 20.19
C VAL A 232 11.54 -26.83 20.01
N ASN A 233 11.05 -26.84 18.78
CA ASN A 233 9.70 -26.38 18.42
C ASN A 233 9.33 -25.02 19.05
N GLY A 234 10.29 -24.10 19.14
CA GLY A 234 10.09 -22.76 19.70
C GLY A 234 10.17 -22.67 21.23
N THR A 235 10.45 -23.76 21.94
CA THR A 235 10.69 -23.74 23.40
C THR A 235 12.16 -23.90 23.71
N ARG A 236 12.68 -23.08 24.62
CA ARG A 236 14.06 -23.20 25.07
C ARG A 236 14.23 -24.43 25.94
N ILE A 237 15.17 -25.29 25.55
CA ILE A 237 15.54 -26.50 26.30
C ILE A 237 16.88 -26.36 27.02
N ALA A 238 17.79 -25.53 26.49
CA ALA A 238 19.09 -25.28 27.09
C ALA A 238 19.62 -23.89 26.74
N THR A 239 20.58 -23.42 27.54
CA THR A 239 21.46 -22.29 27.21
C THR A 239 22.91 -22.80 27.20
N SER A 240 23.66 -22.50 26.14
CA SER A 240 25.04 -22.93 25.94
C SER A 240 25.96 -21.72 25.82
N GLN A 241 27.12 -21.73 26.50
CA GLN A 241 28.08 -20.62 26.44
C GLN A 241 28.83 -20.59 25.10
N GLY A 242 29.31 -19.39 24.76
CA GLY A 242 29.80 -18.98 23.44
C GLY A 242 30.85 -19.90 22.82
N TYR A 243 31.74 -20.45 23.64
CA TYR A 243 32.86 -21.27 23.20
C TYR A 243 32.54 -22.78 23.05
N TYR A 244 31.41 -23.27 23.56
CA TYR A 244 31.10 -24.71 23.50
C TYR A 244 30.56 -25.16 22.14
N GLY A 245 29.67 -24.36 21.53
CA GLY A 245 29.12 -24.66 20.20
C GLY A 245 28.34 -25.97 20.10
N LYS A 246 27.81 -26.47 21.23
CA LYS A 246 27.08 -27.74 21.29
C LYS A 246 26.05 -27.79 22.42
N ALA A 247 25.05 -28.66 22.25
CA ALA A 247 24.08 -29.02 23.29
C ALA A 247 23.53 -30.43 23.06
N SER A 248 23.12 -31.09 24.14
CA SER A 248 22.42 -32.37 24.07
C SER A 248 20.91 -32.16 23.92
N ILE A 249 20.25 -33.09 23.24
CA ILE A 249 18.80 -33.18 23.14
C ILE A 249 18.40 -34.60 23.51
N SER A 250 17.78 -34.74 24.67
CA SER A 250 17.39 -36.02 25.27
C SER A 250 15.89 -36.11 25.58
N GLY A 251 15.41 -37.33 25.83
CA GLY A 251 14.02 -37.59 26.24
C GLY A 251 13.59 -36.83 27.50
N SER A 252 14.51 -36.57 28.43
CA SER A 252 14.24 -35.81 29.65
C SER A 252 14.07 -34.31 29.41
N GLU A 253 14.72 -33.76 28.39
CA GLU A 253 14.68 -32.33 28.06
C GLU A 253 13.53 -31.99 27.10
N VAL A 254 13.19 -32.93 26.22
CA VAL A 254 12.15 -32.77 25.19
C VAL A 254 11.07 -33.83 25.37
N PRO A 255 10.07 -33.59 26.23
CA PRO A 255 8.95 -34.51 26.39
C PRO A 255 8.07 -34.57 25.14
N ALA A 256 7.25 -35.61 25.02
CA ALA A 256 6.33 -35.79 23.88
C ALA A 256 5.30 -34.65 23.73
N THR A 257 5.00 -33.94 24.84
CA THR A 257 4.13 -32.75 24.84
C THR A 257 4.77 -31.56 24.14
N LEU A 258 6.10 -31.46 24.16
CA LEU A 258 6.84 -30.37 23.52
C LEU A 258 7.11 -30.68 22.03
N ALA A 259 7.37 -31.94 21.73
CA ALA A 259 7.53 -32.42 20.37
C ALA A 259 6.89 -33.79 20.26
N PRO A 260 5.87 -33.99 19.42
CA PRO A 260 5.41 -35.34 19.09
C PRO A 260 6.52 -36.17 18.43
N ASP A 261 6.32 -37.48 18.31
CA ASP A 261 7.20 -38.33 17.50
C ASP A 261 7.18 -37.88 16.03
N GLY A 262 8.33 -37.96 15.37
CA GLY A 262 8.55 -37.46 14.02
C GLY A 262 9.61 -36.37 13.95
N THR A 263 9.58 -35.58 12.89
CA THR A 263 10.55 -34.51 12.66
C THR A 263 10.36 -33.36 13.65
N VAL A 264 11.43 -33.04 14.36
CA VAL A 264 11.49 -32.00 15.37
C VAL A 264 12.42 -30.89 14.88
N LYS A 265 11.92 -29.65 14.88
CA LYS A 265 12.72 -28.49 14.47
C LYS A 265 13.59 -28.04 15.65
N VAL A 266 14.89 -27.89 15.38
CA VAL A 266 15.87 -27.35 16.32
C VAL A 266 16.39 -26.04 15.78
N THR A 267 16.39 -25.00 16.61
CA THR A 267 17.05 -23.72 16.31
C THR A 267 18.01 -23.35 17.42
N VAL A 268 19.07 -22.64 17.04
CA VAL A 268 20.04 -22.09 17.98
C VAL A 268 20.06 -20.58 17.79
N ASP A 269 19.78 -19.84 18.86
CA ASP A 269 19.67 -18.39 18.84
C ASP A 269 20.80 -17.76 19.65
N LEU A 270 21.51 -16.81 19.04
CA LEU A 270 22.52 -16.00 19.71
C LEU A 270 21.86 -14.99 20.65
N LEU A 271 22.41 -14.85 21.86
CA LEU A 271 21.95 -13.93 22.88
C LEU A 271 22.93 -12.76 23.07
N ASP A 272 22.37 -11.60 23.44
CA ASP A 272 23.15 -10.47 23.93
C ASP A 272 23.49 -10.64 25.43
N SER A 273 24.23 -9.66 25.98
CA SER A 273 24.60 -9.62 27.41
C SER A 273 23.40 -9.49 28.36
N GLN A 274 22.21 -9.19 27.83
CA GLN A 274 20.94 -9.11 28.58
C GLN A 274 20.07 -10.36 28.39
N ASN A 275 20.61 -11.44 27.81
CA ASN A 275 19.91 -12.68 27.48
C ASN A 275 18.74 -12.53 26.50
N ARG A 276 18.77 -11.48 25.65
CA ARG A 276 17.79 -11.31 24.59
C ARG A 276 18.29 -11.93 23.29
N VAL A 277 17.38 -12.55 22.55
CA VAL A 277 17.69 -13.12 21.23
C VAL A 277 18.08 -12.01 20.27
N VAL A 278 19.30 -12.10 19.73
CA VAL A 278 19.84 -11.20 18.71
C VAL A 278 19.48 -11.71 17.33
N ARG A 279 19.79 -12.98 17.05
CA ARG A 279 19.50 -13.65 15.78
C ARG A 279 19.62 -15.16 15.91
N GLN A 280 19.01 -15.89 14.99
CA GLN A 280 19.26 -17.32 14.82
C GLN A 280 20.65 -17.53 14.18
N VAL A 281 21.44 -18.48 14.71
CA VAL A 281 22.77 -18.84 14.20
C VAL A 281 22.85 -20.25 13.63
N ALA A 282 22.02 -21.18 14.09
CA ALA A 282 21.89 -22.51 13.51
C ALA A 282 20.43 -22.98 13.43
N SER A 283 20.15 -23.84 12.47
CA SER A 283 18.84 -24.46 12.27
C SER A 283 19.03 -25.85 11.71
N GLY A 284 18.27 -26.81 12.21
CA GLY A 284 18.23 -28.14 11.65
C GLY A 284 17.02 -28.92 12.13
N THR A 285 17.03 -30.21 11.84
CA THR A 285 15.98 -31.11 12.29
C THR A 285 16.60 -32.37 12.90
N VAL A 286 15.90 -32.91 13.89
CA VAL A 286 16.17 -34.21 14.49
C VAL A 286 14.88 -35.02 14.43
N VAL A 287 14.96 -36.33 14.58
CA VAL A 287 13.79 -37.21 14.60
C VAL A 287 13.61 -37.75 16.02
N ALA A 288 12.46 -37.44 16.61
CA ALA A 288 12.06 -38.04 17.88
C ALA A 288 11.25 -39.31 17.63
N PHE A 289 11.48 -40.33 18.44
CA PHE A 289 10.79 -41.61 18.35
C PHE A 289 10.83 -42.34 19.70
N THR A 290 10.06 -43.41 19.81
CA THR A 290 10.09 -44.28 20.99
C THR A 290 10.98 -45.51 20.75
N GLN A 291 11.94 -45.75 21.62
CA GLN A 291 12.82 -46.93 21.63
C GLN A 291 12.76 -47.59 23.01
N SER A 292 12.49 -48.89 23.05
CA SER A 292 12.44 -49.67 24.30
C SER A 292 11.55 -49.05 25.40
N GLY A 293 10.42 -48.44 24.99
CA GLY A 293 9.46 -47.81 25.92
C GLY A 293 9.87 -46.43 26.44
N ALA A 294 11.00 -45.88 25.99
CA ALA A 294 11.46 -44.55 26.36
C ALA A 294 11.69 -43.68 25.11
N ARG A 295 11.72 -42.37 25.33
CA ARG A 295 11.83 -41.37 24.27
C ARG A 295 13.29 -41.21 23.84
N SER A 296 13.50 -41.25 22.52
CA SER A 296 14.80 -41.31 21.86
C SER A 296 14.88 -40.32 20.71
N PHE A 297 16.10 -39.96 20.32
CA PHE A 297 16.38 -38.98 19.28
C PHE A 297 17.47 -39.51 18.34
N ARG A 298 17.30 -39.25 17.04
CA ARG A 298 18.33 -39.48 16.02
C ARG A 298 18.43 -38.27 15.11
N CYS A 299 19.53 -38.15 14.38
CA CYS A 299 19.68 -37.12 13.37
C CYS A 299 18.75 -37.41 12.18
N SER A 300 18.22 -36.33 11.58
CA SER A 300 17.36 -36.42 10.40
C SER A 300 18.17 -36.70 9.13
#